data_AF-A0A529ZCV4-F1
#
_entry.id   AF-A0A529ZCV4-F1
#
_cell.length_a   1.000
_cell.length_b   1.000
_cell.length_c   1.000
_cell.angle_alpha   90.00
_cell.angle_beta   90.00
_cell.angle_gamma   90.00
#
_symmetry.space_group_name_H-M   'P 1'
#
loop_
_entity.id
_entity.type
_entity.pdbx_description
1 polymer ?
#
loop_
_entity_poly.entity_id
_entity_poly.type
_entity_poly.pdbx_seq_one_letter_code
_entity_poly.pdbx_strand_id
1 'polypeptide(L)'
;MTMAEYGQSVAVTPFTLMGAMSPVTLAGALAQQNAEALFGIVLTQLVRPGAPVMYGAFTSNVDMKSGAPAFGTPENTKANIASGQLARRYN
;
A
#
# COMPACT_ATOMS: atom_id res chain seq x y z
N MET A 1 -2.94 -8.64 -14.91
CA MET A 1 -1.77 -9.40 -14.42
C MET A 1 -0.78 -9.78 -15.52
N THR A 2 -0.89 -9.20 -16.72
CA THR A 2 -0.03 -9.47 -17.88
C THR A 2 1.47 -9.37 -17.56
N MET A 3 1.89 -8.39 -16.77
CA MET A 3 3.30 -8.27 -16.36
C MET A 3 3.82 -9.54 -15.67
N ALA A 4 3.02 -10.14 -14.77
CA ALA A 4 3.38 -11.38 -14.08
C ALA A 4 3.47 -12.57 -15.04
N GLU A 5 2.56 -12.68 -16.00
CA GLU A 5 2.59 -13.74 -17.04
C GLU A 5 3.93 -13.70 -17.80
N TYR A 6 4.36 -12.50 -18.19
CA TYR A 6 5.64 -12.27 -18.88
C TYR A 6 6.86 -12.17 -17.94
N GLY A 7 6.71 -12.43 -16.64
CA GLY A 7 7.81 -12.43 -15.68
C GLY A 7 8.41 -11.04 -15.42
N GLN A 8 7.67 -9.98 -15.74
CA GLN A 8 8.02 -8.60 -15.43
C GLN A 8 7.63 -8.25 -14.00
N SER A 9 8.37 -7.31 -13.40
CA SER A 9 8.11 -6.88 -12.04
C SER A 9 6.76 -6.17 -11.90
N VAL A 10 6.01 -6.50 -10.85
CA VAL A 10 4.76 -5.83 -10.49
C VAL A 10 4.94 -5.04 -9.20
N ALA A 11 4.74 -3.73 -9.25
CA ALA A 11 4.65 -2.90 -8.04
C ALA A 11 3.19 -2.87 -7.57
N VAL A 12 2.90 -3.51 -6.44
CA VAL A 12 1.57 -3.46 -5.82
C VAL A 12 1.56 -2.32 -4.81
N THR A 13 0.99 -1.18 -5.20
CA THR A 13 1.01 0.05 -4.40
C THR A 13 -0.41 0.50 -4.10
N PRO A 14 -1.01 0.02 -2.99
CA PRO A 14 -2.27 0.56 -2.50
C PRO A 14 -2.15 2.06 -2.26
N PHE A 15 -3.13 2.80 -2.78
CA PHE A 15 -3.21 4.26 -2.67
C PHE A 15 -4.37 4.60 -1.76
N THR A 16 -4.08 4.99 -0.52
CA THR A 16 -5.10 5.28 0.48
C THR A 16 -4.92 6.67 1.08
N LEU A 17 -6.06 7.33 1.30
CA LEU A 17 -6.14 8.60 2.01
C LEU A 17 -7.03 8.40 3.24
N MET A 18 -6.42 8.45 4.42
CA MET A 18 -7.07 8.39 5.72
C MET A 18 -8.17 9.46 5.81
N GLY A 19 -9.39 9.02 6.11
CA GLY A 19 -10.57 9.89 6.16
C GLY A 19 -11.31 10.04 4.84
N ALA A 20 -10.84 9.41 3.75
CA ALA A 20 -11.52 9.39 2.45
C ALA A 20 -11.67 7.97 1.88
N MET A 21 -10.55 7.27 1.63
CA MET A 21 -10.54 5.91 1.03
C MET A 21 -10.14 4.82 2.02
N SER A 22 -9.68 5.20 3.21
CA SER A 22 -9.35 4.29 4.31
C SER A 22 -9.79 4.91 5.65
N PRO A 23 -9.89 4.10 6.72
CA PRO A 23 -10.22 4.60 8.04
C PRO A 23 -9.33 5.78 8.45
N VAL A 24 -9.90 6.77 9.15
CA VAL A 24 -9.15 7.97 9.56
C VAL A 24 -7.99 7.67 10.51
N THR A 25 -8.02 6.53 11.21
CA THR A 25 -6.97 6.10 12.12
C THR A 25 -5.79 5.48 11.36
N LEU A 26 -4.56 5.80 11.78
CA LEU A 26 -3.34 5.25 11.19
C LEU A 26 -3.32 3.71 11.18
N ALA A 27 -3.68 3.06 12.29
CA ALA A 27 -3.66 1.59 12.38
C ALA A 27 -4.68 0.95 11.43
N GLY A 28 -5.90 1.50 11.35
CA GLY A 28 -6.93 1.02 10.43
C GLY A 28 -6.53 1.18 8.96
N ALA A 29 -5.96 2.33 8.60
CA ALA A 29 -5.48 2.56 7.24
C ALA A 29 -4.29 1.66 6.87
N LEU A 30 -3.33 1.47 7.79
CA LEU A 30 -2.23 0.54 7.58
C LEU A 30 -2.71 -0.91 7.43
N ALA A 31 -3.70 -1.33 8.22
CA ALA A 31 -4.29 -2.66 8.10
C ALA A 31 -4.95 -2.86 6.73
N GLN A 32 -5.75 -1.89 6.28
CA GLN A 32 -6.38 -1.93 4.95
C GLN A 32 -5.34 -1.92 3.83
N GLN A 33 -4.40 -0.98 3.84
CA GLN A 33 -3.31 -0.90 2.86
C GLN A 33 -2.54 -2.21 2.79
N ASN A 34 -2.19 -2.78 3.95
CA ASN A 34 -1.46 -4.03 3.99
C ASN A 34 -2.25 -5.21 3.41
N ALA A 35 -3.55 -5.27 3.69
CA ALA A 35 -4.43 -6.28 3.10
C ALA A 35 -4.50 -6.15 1.57
N GLU A 36 -4.65 -4.94 1.04
CA GLU A 36 -4.66 -4.68 -0.40
C GLU A 36 -3.32 -5.06 -1.06
N ALA A 37 -2.19 -4.73 -0.42
CA ALA A 37 -0.87 -5.08 -0.92
C ALA A 37 -0.65 -6.59 -0.97
N LEU A 38 -0.94 -7.30 0.13
CA LEU A 38 -0.79 -8.75 0.20
C LEU A 38 -1.71 -9.47 -0.78
N PHE A 39 -2.94 -8.98 -0.98
CA PHE A 39 -3.85 -9.51 -1.99
C PHE A 39 -3.24 -9.45 -3.40
N GLY A 40 -2.73 -8.28 -3.80
CA GLY A 40 -2.08 -8.12 -5.10
C GLY A 40 -0.81 -8.95 -5.26
N ILE A 41 -0.01 -9.07 -4.20
CA ILE A 41 1.20 -9.91 -4.17
C ILE A 41 0.84 -11.39 -4.35
N VAL A 42 -0.12 -11.90 -3.58
CA VAL A 42 -0.59 -13.28 -3.69
C VAL A 42 -1.15 -13.54 -5.09
N LEU A 43 -1.96 -12.63 -5.63
CA LEU A 43 -2.49 -12.76 -6.99
C LEU A 43 -1.37 -12.80 -8.04
N THR A 44 -0.30 -12.02 -7.86
CA THR A 44 0.89 -12.06 -8.73
C THR A 44 1.56 -13.44 -8.69
N GLN A 45 1.71 -14.02 -7.49
CA GLN A 45 2.28 -15.36 -7.32
C GLN A 45 1.37 -16.48 -7.84
N LEU A 46 0.04 -16.32 -7.76
CA LEU A 46 -0.92 -17.28 -8.32
C LEU A 46 -0.88 -17.31 -9.86
N VAL A 47 -0.63 -16.17 -10.50
CA VAL A 47 -0.50 -16.08 -11.96
C VAL A 47 0.78 -16.73 -12.45
N ARG A 48 1.91 -16.47 -11.77
CA ARG A 48 3.20 -17.10 -12.06
C ARG A 48 4.02 -17.18 -10.78
N PRO A 49 4.20 -18.39 -10.21
CA PRO A 49 5.04 -18.57 -9.04
C PRO A 49 6.47 -18.07 -9.30
N GLY A 50 6.99 -17.24 -8.39
CA GLY A 50 8.31 -16.63 -8.51
C GLY A 50 8.38 -15.40 -9.42
N ALA A 51 7.25 -14.90 -9.94
CA ALA A 51 7.24 -13.61 -10.63
C ALA A 51 7.72 -12.48 -9.69
N PRO A 52 8.61 -11.59 -10.14
CA PRO A 52 9.10 -10.50 -9.31
C PRO A 52 7.96 -9.56 -8.94
N VAL A 53 7.88 -9.21 -7.66
CA VAL A 53 6.82 -8.35 -7.13
C VAL A 53 7.36 -7.50 -5.99
N MET A 54 6.89 -6.26 -5.90
CA MET A 54 7.27 -5.31 -4.85
C MET A 54 6.04 -4.95 -4.01
N TYR A 55 6.21 -4.99 -2.68
CA TYR A 55 5.30 -4.34 -1.75
C TYR A 55 5.52 -2.82 -1.83
N GLY A 56 4.55 -2.11 -2.40
CA GLY A 56 4.48 -0.66 -2.39
C GLY A 56 3.44 -0.15 -1.39
N ALA A 57 3.52 1.14 -1.07
CA ALA A 57 2.58 1.78 -0.16
C ALA A 57 2.49 3.28 -0.47
N PHE A 58 1.28 3.78 -0.62
CA PHE A 58 1.00 5.22 -0.60
C PHE A 58 -0.17 5.47 0.34
N THR A 59 0.13 5.71 1.62
CA THR A 59 -0.87 6.08 2.62
C THR A 59 -0.60 7.48 3.14
N SER A 60 -1.58 8.36 2.98
CA SER A 60 -1.58 9.71 3.54
C SER A 60 -2.93 10.02 4.18
N ASN A 61 -3.14 11.25 4.66
CA ASN A 61 -4.43 11.74 5.12
C ASN A 61 -4.95 12.87 4.22
N VAL A 62 -6.23 13.19 4.36
CA VAL A 62 -6.79 14.43 3.81
C VAL A 62 -6.72 15.56 4.85
N ASP A 63 -6.75 16.80 4.38
CA ASP A 63 -7.10 17.94 5.21
C ASP A 63 -8.60 17.89 5.53
N MET A 64 -8.95 17.82 6.81
CA MET A 64 -10.36 17.63 7.21
C MET A 64 -11.25 18.86 6.92
N LYS A 65 -10.67 20.03 6.64
CA LYS A 65 -11.42 21.24 6.30
C LYS A 65 -11.77 21.31 4.82
N SER A 66 -10.80 21.08 3.95
CA SER A 66 -10.95 21.19 2.49
C SER A 66 -11.23 19.86 1.79
N GLY A 67 -10.94 18.74 2.44
CA GLY A 67 -10.97 17.41 1.84
C GLY A 67 -9.81 17.14 0.88
N ALA A 68 -8.89 18.09 0.69
CA ALA A 68 -7.77 17.94 -0.23
C ALA A 68 -6.76 16.90 0.31
N PRO A 69 -6.06 16.14 -0.56
CA PRO A 69 -4.95 15.30 -0.14
C PRO A 69 -3.87 16.13 0.57
N ALA A 70 -3.48 15.71 1.77
CA ALA A 70 -2.38 16.32 2.51
C ALA A 70 -1.13 15.44 2.35
N PHE A 71 0.05 16.05 2.19
CA PHE A 71 1.32 15.36 2.07
C PHE A 71 2.34 15.96 3.04
N GLY A 72 3.35 15.17 3.43
CA GLY A 72 4.37 15.63 4.38
C GLY A 72 3.86 15.81 5.81
N THR A 73 2.67 15.27 6.11
CA THR A 73 2.10 15.27 7.46
C THR A 73 2.80 14.25 8.36
N PRO A 74 2.68 14.38 9.70
CA PRO A 74 3.14 13.37 10.64
C PRO A 74 2.52 11.99 10.36
N GLU A 75 1.24 11.95 9.99
CA GLU A 75 0.50 10.73 9.68
C GLU A 75 1.06 10.06 8.41
N ASN A 76 1.30 10.83 7.35
CA ASN A 76 1.94 10.34 6.13
C ASN A 76 3.35 9.78 6.41
N THR A 77 4.15 10.50 7.18
CA THR A 77 5.51 10.06 7.55
C THR A 77 5.48 8.75 8.34
N LYS A 78 4.61 8.65 9.36
CA LYS A 78 4.43 7.42 10.16
C LYS A 78 3.96 6.26 9.28
N ALA A 79 3.02 6.50 8.37
CA ALA A 79 2.52 5.50 7.45
C ALA A 79 3.61 4.96 6.53
N ASN A 80 4.48 5.82 6.00
CA ASN A 80 5.62 5.42 5.17
C ASN A 80 6.63 4.55 5.96
N ILE A 81 6.98 4.94 7.19
CA ILE A 81 7.89 4.18 8.05
C ILE A 81 7.31 2.80 8.37
N ALA A 82 6.05 2.76 8.84
CA ALA A 82 5.38 1.51 9.18
C ALA A 82 5.21 0.60 7.96
N SER A 83 4.86 1.15 6.80
CA SER A 83 4.75 0.38 5.56
C SER A 83 6.09 -0.23 5.14
N GLY A 84 7.19 0.51 5.30
CA GLY A 84 8.53 -0.03 5.09
C GLY A 84 8.85 -1.18 6.06
N GLN A 85 8.40 -1.12 7.31
CA GLN A 85 8.57 -2.22 8.27
C GLN A 85 7.73 -3.45 7.88
N LEU A 86 6.48 -3.24 7.44
CA LEU A 86 5.62 -4.32 6.93
C LEU A 86 6.22 -4.99 5.70
N ALA A 87 6.72 -4.22 4.73
CA ALA A 87 7.40 -4.77 3.55
C ALA A 87 8.58 -5.69 3.93
N ARG A 88 9.40 -5.27 4.89
CA ARG A 88 10.54 -6.07 5.41
C ARG A 88 10.11 -7.28 6.24
N ARG A 89 8.86 -7.34 6.71
CA ARG A 89 8.35 -8.47 7.51
C ARG A 89 7.89 -9.64 6.64
N TYR A 90 7.55 -9.38 5.37
CA TYR A 90 7.09 -10.39 4.41
C TYR A 90 8.18 -10.90 3.48
N ASN A 91 9.37 -10.31 3.56
CA ASN A 91 10.60 -10.73 2.88
C ASN A 91 11.61 -11.21 3.93
#